data_AF-A0A146LGS3-F1
#
_entry.id   AF-A0A146LGS3-F1
#
_cell.length_a   1.000
_cell.length_b   1.000
_cell.length_c   1.000
_cell.angle_alpha   90.00
_cell.angle_beta   90.00
_cell.angle_gamma   90.00
#
_symmetry.space_group_name_H-M   'P 1'
#
loop_
_entity.id
_entity.type
_entity.pdbx_description
1 polymer ?
#
loop_
_entity_poly.entity_id
_entity_poly.type
_entity_poly.pdbx_seq_one_letter_code
_entity_poly.pdbx_strand_id
1 'polypeptide(L)'
;MSENTTNHQDMGKPHGSHRPSGVENRYLMGGFENTQITDDDRQFFDSIQGDLCGKLKISHQDSVLELTGVRKQIVAGVNYIFSFNVNGQPHEAKVWQRLPHVGGHQVTYVHHV
;
A
#
# COMPACT_ATOMS: atom_id res chain seq x y z
N MET A 1 -44.79 -40.99 -24.37
CA MET A 1 -43.51 -41.16 -23.64
C MET A 1 -42.40 -41.13 -24.67
N SER A 2 -41.69 -40.01 -24.81
CA SER A 2 -40.40 -39.88 -25.51
C SER A 2 -39.80 -38.53 -25.15
N GLU A 3 -39.02 -38.58 -24.08
CA GLU A 3 -37.76 -37.90 -23.76
C GLU A 3 -37.41 -36.53 -24.38
N ASN A 4 -37.12 -35.65 -23.43
CA ASN A 4 -36.63 -34.28 -23.48
C ASN A 4 -35.09 -34.27 -23.44
N THR A 5 -34.40 -33.52 -24.31
CA THR A 5 -33.03 -33.04 -24.04
C THR A 5 -32.67 -31.75 -24.81
N THR A 6 -32.81 -30.63 -24.08
CA THR A 6 -31.76 -29.65 -23.75
C THR A 6 -30.99 -28.92 -24.86
N ASN A 7 -31.31 -27.62 -24.95
CA ASN A 7 -30.59 -26.54 -25.62
C ASN A 7 -29.09 -26.49 -25.29
N HIS A 8 -28.27 -26.34 -26.35
CA HIS A 8 -26.92 -25.79 -26.24
C HIS A 8 -27.01 -24.33 -25.77
N GLN A 9 -26.55 -24.05 -24.56
CA GLN A 9 -26.19 -22.69 -24.15
C GLN A 9 -24.70 -22.65 -23.80
N ASP A 10 -24.04 -21.79 -24.56
CA ASP A 10 -22.66 -21.33 -24.47
C ASP A 10 -22.33 -20.89 -23.03
N MET A 11 -21.53 -21.70 -22.33
CA MET A 11 -20.96 -21.33 -21.03
C MET A 11 -19.70 -20.50 -21.31
N GLY A 12 -19.88 -19.19 -21.48
CA GLY A 12 -18.81 -18.21 -21.36
C GLY A 12 -18.12 -18.35 -20.00
N LYS A 13 -16.98 -19.04 -19.98
CA LYS A 13 -16.13 -19.14 -18.79
C LYS A 13 -15.62 -17.73 -18.44
N PRO A 14 -15.86 -17.20 -17.23
CA PRO A 14 -15.13 -16.03 -16.80
C PRO A 14 -13.65 -16.42 -16.69
N HIS A 15 -12.77 -15.67 -17.35
CA HIS A 15 -11.33 -15.74 -17.11
C HIS A 15 -11.06 -15.32 -15.66
N GLY A 16 -11.23 -16.25 -14.74
CA GLY A 16 -10.70 -16.16 -13.39
C GLY A 16 -9.20 -16.00 -13.51
N SER A 17 -8.70 -14.83 -13.11
CA SER A 17 -7.30 -14.58 -12.81
C SER A 17 -6.82 -15.63 -11.80
N HIS A 18 -6.40 -16.78 -12.31
CA HIS A 18 -5.63 -17.75 -11.54
C HIS A 18 -4.26 -17.12 -11.32
N ARG A 19 -4.12 -16.42 -10.20
CA ARG A 19 -2.82 -15.97 -9.72
C ARG A 19 -2.12 -17.23 -9.21
N PRO A 20 -1.04 -17.71 -9.87
CA PRO A 20 -0.33 -18.88 -9.38
C PRO A 20 0.25 -18.55 -8.00
N SER A 21 -0.05 -19.38 -7.01
CA SER A 21 0.56 -19.32 -5.68
C SER A 21 2.02 -19.75 -5.79
N GLY A 22 2.91 -18.80 -6.08
CA GLY A 22 4.35 -19.07 -6.14
C GLY A 22 5.18 -18.05 -6.90
N VAL A 23 4.78 -16.78 -6.91
CA VAL A 23 5.49 -15.75 -7.69
C VAL A 23 6.35 -14.92 -6.75
N GLU A 24 7.66 -15.01 -6.95
CA GLU A 24 8.69 -14.09 -6.44
C GLU A 24 8.21 -12.63 -6.51
N ASN A 25 8.63 -11.82 -5.52
CA ASN A 25 8.35 -10.37 -5.41
C ASN A 25 8.77 -9.62 -6.69
N ARG A 26 7.89 -9.60 -7.68
CA ARG A 26 8.01 -8.76 -8.87
C ARG A 26 7.38 -7.43 -8.52
N TYR A 27 8.19 -6.49 -8.06
CA TYR A 27 7.82 -5.07 -7.99
C TYR A 27 7.35 -4.63 -9.39
N LEU A 28 6.03 -4.61 -9.62
CA LEU A 28 5.47 -4.23 -10.92
C LEU A 28 5.55 -2.70 -11.06
N MET A 29 6.12 -2.22 -12.16
CA MET A 29 6.13 -0.78 -12.47
C MET A 29 4.69 -0.24 -12.52
N GLY A 30 4.45 0.84 -11.77
CA GLY A 30 3.20 1.61 -11.84
C GLY A 30 2.01 1.10 -11.03
N GLY A 31 2.06 -0.08 -10.41
CA GLY A 31 1.00 -0.57 -9.50
C GLY A 31 1.34 -0.38 -8.03
N PHE A 32 0.32 -0.16 -7.17
CA PHE A 32 0.49 -0.35 -5.73
C PHE A 32 0.35 -1.81 -5.37
N GLU A 33 1.29 -2.33 -4.59
CA GLU A 33 1.23 -3.67 -4.02
C GLU A 33 1.25 -3.61 -2.50
N ASN A 34 0.46 -4.49 -1.88
CA ASN A 34 0.55 -4.73 -0.43
C ASN A 34 1.85 -5.49 -0.17
N THR A 35 2.73 -4.91 0.63
CA THR A 35 4.02 -5.51 0.97
C THR A 35 4.05 -5.89 2.44
N GLN A 36 4.76 -6.97 2.76
CA GLN A 36 5.18 -7.19 4.14
C GLN A 36 6.04 -6.01 4.59
N ILE A 37 5.85 -5.56 5.82
CA ILE A 37 6.61 -4.45 6.39
C ILE A 37 8.03 -4.93 6.64
N THR A 38 9.01 -4.30 5.98
CA THR A 38 10.44 -4.59 6.18
C THR A 38 11.05 -3.65 7.22
N ASP A 39 12.27 -3.95 7.68
CA ASP A 39 13.01 -3.06 8.58
C ASP A 39 13.33 -1.70 7.91
N ASP A 40 13.63 -1.71 6.60
CA ASP A 40 13.82 -0.48 5.82
C ASP A 40 12.55 0.40 5.81
N ASP A 41 11.37 -0.22 5.76
CA ASP A 41 10.11 0.51 5.81
C ASP A 41 9.87 1.14 7.17
N ARG A 42 10.23 0.43 8.25
CA ARG A 42 10.17 0.95 9.61
C ARG A 42 11.13 2.11 9.79
N GLN A 43 12.38 1.94 9.37
CA GLN A 43 13.40 2.99 9.46
C GLN A 43 12.99 4.23 8.67
N PHE A 44 12.46 4.06 7.46
CA PHE A 44 11.98 5.17 6.68
C PHE A 44 10.75 5.83 7.33
N PHE A 45 9.77 5.05 7.78
CA PHE A 45 8.60 5.57 8.50
C PHE A 45 9.00 6.36 9.76
N ASP A 46 9.90 5.84 10.57
CA ASP A 46 10.43 6.49 11.78
C ASP A 46 11.10 7.82 11.45
N SER A 47 11.87 7.87 10.36
CA SER A 47 12.55 9.08 9.90
C SER A 47 11.60 10.21 9.48
N ILE A 48 10.35 9.88 9.11
CA ILE A 48 9.36 10.85 8.61
C ILE A 48 8.24 11.17 9.61
N GLN A 49 8.23 10.56 10.80
CA GLN A 49 7.14 10.76 11.78
C GLN A 49 6.95 12.23 12.15
N GLY A 50 8.02 13.01 12.28
CA GLY A 50 7.93 14.45 12.55
C GLY A 50 7.11 15.20 11.50
N ASP A 51 7.29 14.88 10.22
CA ASP A 51 6.54 15.50 9.12
C ASP A 51 5.08 15.03 9.09
N LEU A 52 4.83 13.76 9.40
CA LEU A 52 3.47 13.22 9.53
C LEU A 52 2.71 13.93 10.66
N CYS A 53 3.33 14.06 11.83
CA CYS A 53 2.77 14.79 12.96
C CYS A 53 2.52 16.27 12.63
N GLY A 54 3.47 16.93 11.96
CA GLY A 54 3.33 18.32 11.51
C GLY A 54 2.15 18.50 10.56
N LYS A 55 1.93 17.57 9.64
CA LYS A 55 0.77 17.59 8.71
C LYS A 55 -0.56 17.31 9.42
N LEU A 56 -0.56 16.41 10.41
CA LEU A 56 -1.73 16.11 11.25
C LEU A 56 -2.02 17.18 12.31
N LYS A 57 -1.09 18.13 12.52
CA LYS A 57 -1.16 19.16 13.57
C LYS A 57 -1.23 18.56 14.98
N ILE A 58 -0.51 17.47 15.20
CA ILE A 58 -0.36 16.80 16.50
C ILE A 58 1.09 16.94 17.00
N SER A 59 1.27 16.84 18.31
CA SER A 59 2.61 16.83 18.92
C SER A 59 3.29 15.48 18.67
N HIS A 60 4.49 15.50 18.11
CA HIS A 60 5.31 14.29 17.92
C HIS A 60 5.82 13.71 19.25
N GLN A 61 5.91 14.53 20.30
CA GLN A 61 6.35 14.08 21.64
C GLN A 61 5.24 13.34 22.40
N ASP A 62 3.98 13.64 22.10
CA ASP A 62 2.81 13.12 22.83
C ASP A 62 2.02 12.08 22.03
N SER A 63 2.42 11.79 20.79
CA SER A 63 1.70 10.87 19.90
C SER A 63 2.58 9.69 19.53
N VAL A 64 2.07 8.48 19.76
CA VAL A 64 2.72 7.26 19.29
C VAL A 64 2.16 6.92 17.92
N LEU A 65 3.04 6.90 16.92
CA LEU A 65 2.72 6.49 15.55
C LEU A 65 3.12 5.03 15.36
N GLU A 66 2.15 4.15 15.23
CA GLU A 66 2.37 2.71 15.08
C GLU A 66 2.14 2.28 13.63
N LEU A 67 3.18 1.89 12.92
CA LEU A 67 3.06 1.41 11.54
C LEU A 67 2.33 0.06 11.49
N THR A 68 1.22 -0.01 10.74
CA THR A 68 0.35 -1.20 10.62
C THR A 68 0.31 -1.77 9.21
N GLY A 69 0.67 -1.00 8.18
CA GLY A 69 0.66 -1.46 6.80
C GLY A 69 1.49 -0.59 5.87
N VAL A 70 2.00 -1.21 4.80
CA VAL A 70 2.77 -0.54 3.76
C VAL A 70 2.28 -1.01 2.39
N ARG A 71 2.05 -0.06 1.50
CA ARG A 71 1.87 -0.31 0.07
C ARG A 71 2.90 0.49 -0.72
N LYS A 72 3.56 -0.14 -1.67
CA LYS A 72 4.61 0.50 -2.48
C LYS A 72 4.22 0.53 -3.94
N GLN A 73 4.67 1.56 -4.63
CA GLN A 73 4.60 1.69 -6.08
C GLN A 73 5.91 2.30 -6.56
N ILE A 74 6.62 1.58 -7.42
CA ILE A 74 7.87 2.08 -8.00
C ILE A 74 7.55 3.09 -9.11
N VAL A 75 8.21 4.25 -9.06
CA VAL A 75 8.10 5.39 -9.99
C VAL A 75 9.51 5.96 -10.23
N ALA A 76 9.64 7.26 -10.57
CA ALA A 76 10.91 8.00 -10.44
C ALA A 76 11.24 8.24 -8.94
N GLY A 77 11.48 7.15 -8.21
CA GLY A 77 11.46 7.09 -6.75
C GLY A 77 10.51 5.98 -6.29
N VAL A 78 9.97 6.10 -5.09
CA VAL A 78 8.99 5.15 -4.55
C VAL A 78 7.84 5.92 -3.93
N ASN A 79 6.62 5.63 -4.38
CA ASN A 79 5.42 6.04 -3.67
C ASN A 79 5.12 5.02 -2.58
N TYR A 80 5.04 5.48 -1.35
CA TYR A 80 4.54 4.74 -0.20
C TYR A 80 3.12 5.18 0.11
N ILE A 81 2.27 4.22 0.44
CA ILE A 81 1.07 4.45 1.25
C ILE A 81 1.29 3.72 2.57
N PHE A 82 1.44 4.49 3.64
CA PHE A 82 1.57 3.99 5.01
C PHE A 82 0.20 3.97 5.67
N SER A 83 -0.18 2.82 6.21
CA SER A 83 -1.27 2.68 7.17
C SER A 83 -0.64 2.62 8.56
N PHE A 84 -1.12 3.45 9.48
CA PHE A 84 -0.57 3.54 10.84
C PHE A 84 -1.63 4.00 11.83
N ASN A 85 -1.43 3.72 13.11
CA ASN A 85 -2.28 4.26 14.16
C ASN A 85 -1.64 5.47 14.81
N VAL A 86 -2.47 6.44 15.20
CA VAL A 86 -2.10 7.54 16.10
C VAL A 86 -2.98 7.39 17.33
N ASN A 87 -2.38 7.06 18.48
CA ASN A 87 -3.11 6.85 19.73
C ASN A 87 -4.33 5.91 19.57
N GLY A 88 -4.14 4.83 18.81
CA GLY A 88 -5.18 3.83 18.52
C GLY A 88 -6.18 4.18 17.41
N GLN A 89 -6.09 5.37 16.79
CA GLN A 89 -6.94 5.77 15.66
C GLN A 89 -6.24 5.52 14.32
N PRO A 90 -6.92 4.92 13.33
CA PRO A 90 -6.30 4.57 12.06
C PRO A 90 -6.10 5.79 11.16
N HIS A 91 -4.94 5.85 10.52
CA HIS A 91 -4.54 6.90 9.61
C HIS A 91 -3.88 6.31 8.37
N GLU A 92 -3.93 7.09 7.30
CA GLU A 92 -3.21 6.80 6.07
C GLU A 92 -2.44 8.02 5.59
N ALA A 93 -1.18 7.81 5.21
CA ALA A 93 -0.35 8.80 4.56
C ALA A 93 0.20 8.31 3.22
N LYS A 94 0.24 9.20 2.23
CA LYS A 94 1.00 8.98 1.01
C LYS A 94 2.28 9.80 1.03
N VAL A 95 3.39 9.13 0.82
CA VAL A 95 4.72 9.72 0.87
C VAL A 95 5.47 9.33 -0.40
N TRP A 96 6.03 10.32 -1.08
CA TRP A 96 6.92 10.08 -2.21
C TRP A 96 8.36 10.17 -1.73
N GLN A 97 9.06 9.05 -1.76
CA GLN A 97 10.51 8.98 -1.54
C GLN A 97 11.22 9.21 -2.86
N ARG A 98 12.14 10.18 -2.91
CA ARG A 98 12.90 10.51 -4.10
C ARG A 98 13.98 9.46 -4.38
N LEU A 99 14.51 9.46 -5.58
CA LEU A 99 15.63 8.59 -5.95
C LEU A 99 16.86 8.87 -5.05
N PRO A 100 17.69 7.85 -4.74
CA PRO A 100 18.81 7.99 -3.79
C PRO A 100 19.79 9.13 -4.10
N HIS A 101 20.07 9.39 -5.39
CA HIS A 101 21.00 10.45 -5.79
C HIS A 101 20.43 11.87 -5.65
N VAL A 102 19.11 12.00 -5.51
CA VAL A 102 18.44 13.29 -5.22
C VAL A 102 18.28 13.45 -3.71
N GLY A 103 17.92 12.36 -3.01
CA GLY A 103 17.64 12.36 -1.58
C GLY A 103 16.32 13.04 -1.20
N GLY A 104 15.83 12.73 -0.01
CA GLY A 104 14.65 13.34 0.60
C GLY A 104 13.31 12.70 0.22
N HIS A 105 12.24 13.24 0.79
CA HIS A 105 10.88 12.75 0.66
C HIS A 105 9.88 13.90 0.65
N GLN A 106 8.64 13.59 0.30
CA GLN A 106 7.52 14.52 0.39
C GLN A 106 6.26 13.81 0.87
N VAL A 107 5.71 14.26 2.01
CA VAL A 107 4.38 13.86 2.45
C VAL A 107 3.35 14.55 1.54
N THR A 108 2.68 13.75 0.71
CA THR A 108 1.71 14.22 -0.27
C THR A 108 0.35 14.45 0.40
N TYR A 109 -0.10 13.49 1.21
CA TYR A 109 -1.28 13.64 2.06
C TYR A 109 -1.11 12.83 3.34
N VAL A 110 -1.90 13.19 4.35
CA VAL A 110 -2.17 12.38 5.54
C VAL A 110 -3.60 12.65 5.98
N HIS A 111 -4.35 11.61 6.34
CA HIS A 111 -5.72 11.74 6.83
C HIS A 111 -6.09 10.60 7.78
N HIS A 112 -7.08 10.86 8.63
CA HIS A 112 -7.78 9.84 9.41
C HIS A 112 -8.66 9.00 8.49
N VAL A 113 -8.71 7.68 8.70
CA VAL A 113 -9.49 6.73 7.90
C VAL A 113 -10.88 6.50 8.49
#